data_AF-A0A7C3YND0-F1
#
_entry.id   AF-A0A7C3YND0-F1
#
_cell.length_a   1.000
_cell.length_b   1.000
_cell.length_c   1.000
_cell.angle_alpha   90.00
_cell.angle_beta   90.00
_cell.angle_gamma   90.00
#
_symmetry.space_group_name_H-M   'P 1'
#
loop_
_entity.id
_entity.type
_entity.pdbx_description
1 polymer ?
#
loop_
_entity_poly.entity_id
_entity_poly.type
_entity_poly.pdbx_seq_one_letter_code
_entity_poly.pdbx_strand_id
1 'polypeptide(L)' 'MKEKNMKVVRLSKTEYELENGDVYPNVFELDEDITINEFQKLLDESKSLVLSHIKNIEEENE' A
#
# COMPACT_ATOMS: atom_id res chain seq x y z
N MET A 1 -1.90 -9.08 13.75
CA MET A 1 -1.13 -9.32 12.50
C MET A 1 0.22 -8.64 12.64
N LYS A 2 1.36 -9.32 12.44
CA LYS A 2 2.67 -8.65 12.47
C LYS A 2 2.67 -7.57 11.40
N GLU A 3 2.97 -6.33 11.77
CA GLU A 3 3.14 -5.22 10.83
C GLU A 3 4.29 -5.55 9.88
N LYS A 4 4.00 -6.16 8.73
CA LYS A 4 4.90 -6.11 7.59
C LYS A 4 4.98 -4.63 7.22
N ASN A 5 6.15 -4.05 7.44
CA ASN A 5 6.43 -2.66 7.12
C ASN A 5 6.42 -2.53 5.60
N MET A 6 5.41 -1.86 5.04
CA MET A 6 5.21 -1.74 3.58
C MET A 6 5.98 -0.52 3.07
N LYS A 7 7.26 -0.45 3.42
CA LYS A 7 8.13 0.64 3.02
C LYS A 7 8.58 0.45 1.58
N VAL A 8 8.20 1.37 0.71
CA VAL A 8 8.55 1.40 -0.72
C VAL A 8 9.97 1.94 -0.89
N VAL A 9 10.80 1.19 -1.62
CA VAL A 9 12.20 1.54 -1.90
C VAL A 9 12.47 1.80 -3.39
N ARG A 10 11.62 1.26 -4.27
CA ARG A 10 11.65 1.51 -5.71
C ARG A 10 10.23 1.66 -6.24
N LEU A 11 10.04 2.63 -7.13
CA LEU A 11 8.78 2.85 -7.83
C LEU A 11 9.05 2.97 -9.32
N SER A 12 8.21 2.32 -10.12
CA SER A 12 8.15 2.45 -11.57
C SER A 12 6.70 2.54 -12.02
N LYS A 13 6.46 2.79 -13.30
CA LYS A 13 5.09 2.86 -13.85
C LYS A 13 4.31 1.55 -13.72
N THR A 14 5.00 0.41 -13.71
CA THR A 14 4.38 -0.91 -13.76
C THR A 14 4.52 -1.73 -12.49
N GLU A 15 5.43 -1.37 -11.59
CA GLU A 15 5.69 -2.11 -10.35
C GLU A 15 6.34 -1.23 -9.26
N TYR A 16 6.26 -1.70 -8.02
CA TYR A 16 6.97 -1.16 -6.87
C TYR A 16 7.66 -2.26 -6.06
N GLU A 17 8.78 -1.92 -5.44
CA GLU A 17 9.56 -2.81 -4.57
C GLU A 17 9.50 -2.33 -3.12
N LEU A 18 9.33 -3.26 -2.20
CA LEU A 18 9.35 -3.02 -0.77
C LEU A 18 10.74 -3.31 -0.18
N GLU A 19 11.04 -2.73 0.99
CA GLU A 19 12.33 -2.89 1.68
C GLU A 19 12.67 -4.37 2.01
N ASN A 20 11.67 -5.24 2.10
CA ASN A 20 11.87 -6.67 2.30
C ASN A 20 12.19 -7.46 1.01
N GLY A 21 12.31 -6.77 -0.13
CA GLY A 21 12.57 -7.35 -1.44
C GLY A 21 11.32 -7.87 -2.17
N ASP A 22 10.11 -7.73 -1.58
CA ASP A 22 8.87 -8.09 -2.25
C ASP A 22 8.59 -7.07 -3.39
N VAL A 23 8.32 -7.56 -4.61
CA VAL A 23 7.98 -6.74 -5.78
C VAL A 23 6.52 -6.97 -6.16
N TYR A 24 5.78 -5.88 -6.35
CA TYR A 24 4.35 -5.91 -6.66
C TYR A 24 4.07 -5.17 -7.98
N PRO A 25 3.22 -5.72 -8.86
CA PRO A 25 2.77 -4.99 -10.03
C PRO A 25 1.80 -3.87 -9.62
N ASN A 26 1.87 -2.75 -10.32
CA ASN A 26 0.85 -1.72 -10.23
C ASN A 26 -0.42 -2.24 -10.93
N VAL A 27 -1.54 -2.17 -10.21
CA VAL A 27 -2.86 -2.53 -10.76
C VAL A 27 -3.42 -1.48 -11.71
N PHE A 28 -2.84 -0.28 -11.72
CA PHE A 28 -3.17 0.83 -12.61
C PHE A 28 -1.87 1.49 -13.09
N GLU A 29 -1.91 2.13 -14.25
CA GLU A 29 -0.78 2.93 -14.73
C GLU A 29 -0.57 4.14 -13.81
N LEU A 30 0.63 4.26 -13.25
CA LEU A 30 0.99 5.42 -12.43
C LEU A 30 1.40 6.58 -13.34
N ASP A 31 0.95 7.79 -12.97
CA ASP A 31 1.49 9.03 -13.56
C ASP A 31 3.00 9.08 -13.33
N GLU A 32 3.77 9.51 -14.32
CA GLU A 32 5.24 9.47 -14.28
C GLU A 32 5.83 10.37 -13.19
N ASP A 33 5.05 11.34 -12.71
CA ASP A 33 5.48 12.39 -11.79
C ASP A 33 5.29 12.03 -10.31
N ILE A 34 4.67 10.88 -9.97
CA ILE A 34 4.47 10.51 -8.57
C ILE A 34 5.80 10.12 -7.90
N THR A 35 6.09 10.74 -6.76
CA THR A 35 7.29 10.41 -5.99
C THR A 35 7.09 9.17 -5.10
N ILE A 36 8.18 8.51 -4.70
CA ILE A 36 8.15 7.39 -3.75
C ILE A 36 7.42 7.78 -2.45
N ASN A 37 7.63 9.00 -1.94
CA ASN A 37 7.00 9.47 -0.71
C ASN A 37 5.49 9.65 -0.86
N GLU A 38 5.03 10.17 -1.99
CA GLU A 38 3.60 10.33 -2.27
C GLU A 38 2.93 8.99 -2.46
N PHE A 39 3.58 8.08 -3.19
CA PHE A 39 3.08 6.71 -3.35
C PHE A 39 3.05 5.95 -2.03
N GLN A 40 4.08 6.10 -1.18
CA GLN A 40 4.10 5.54 0.17
C GLN A 40 2.90 6.02 0.99
N LYS A 41 2.63 7.34 0.97
CA LYS A 41 1.51 7.92 1.69
C LYS A 41 0.17 7.37 1.19
N LEU A 42 0.00 7.24 -0.13
CA LEU A 42 -1.18 6.63 -0.73
C LEU A 42 -1.38 5.17 -0.28
N LEU A 43 -0.30 4.38 -0.27
CA LEU A 43 -0.33 2.99 0.16
C LEU A 43 -0.71 2.86 1.64
N ASP A 44 -0.16 3.72 2.50
CA ASP A 44 -0.45 3.76 3.93
C ASP A 44 -1.90 4.16 4.21
N GLU A 45 -2.41 5.18 3.51
CA GLU A 45 -3.81 5.63 3.61
C GLU A 45 -4.78 4.53 3.15
N SER A 46 -4.48 3.87 2.01
CA SER A 46 -5.26 2.75 1.50
C SER A 46 -5.32 1.59 2.50
N LYS A 47 -4.17 1.20 3.07
CA LYS A 47 -4.08 0.17 4.10
C LYS A 47 -4.92 0.53 5.33
N SER A 48 -4.83 1.78 5.80
CA SER A 48 -5.62 2.25 6.92
C SER A 48 -7.12 2.18 6.65
N LEU A 49 -7.56 2.57 5.45
CA LEU A 49 -8.96 2.52 5.05
C LEU A 49 -9.49 1.07 5.04
N VAL A 50 -8.76 0.15 4.40
CA VAL A 50 -9.15 -1.27 4.33
C VAL A 50 -9.22 -1.88 5.72
N LEU A 51 -8.22 -1.63 6.58
CA LEU A 51 -8.23 -2.14 7.95
C LEU A 51 -9.39 -1.58 8.78
N SER A 52 -9.75 -0.30 8.59
CA SER A 52 -10.90 0.29 9.26
C SER A 52 -12.22 -0.36 8.83
N HIS A 53 -12.39 -0.65 7.54
CA HIS A 53 -13.57 -1.35 7.05
C HIS A 53 -13.66 -2.79 7.56
N ILE A 54 -12.55 -3.54 7.57
CA ILE A 54 -12.52 -4.90 8.11
C ILE A 54 -12.92 -4.88 9.60
N LYS A 55 -12.35 -3.96 10.38
CA LYS A 55 -12.65 -3.82 11.80
C LYS A 55 -14.14 -3.51 12.04
N ASN A 56 -14.71 -2.58 11.28
CA ASN A 56 -16.13 -2.26 11.42
C ASN A 56 -17.04 -3.45 11.07
N ILE A 57 -16.66 -4.26 10.07
CA ILE A 57 -17.39 -5.49 9.73
C ILE A 57 -17.33 -6.50 10.89
N GLU A 58 -16.18 -6.65 11.54
CA GLU A 58 -16.06 -7.53 12.71
C GLU A 58 -16.95 -7.06 13.88
N GLU A 59 -16.97 -5.76 14.16
CA GLU A 59 -17.80 -5.16 15.23
C GLU A 59 -19.32 -5.23 14.95
N GLU A 60 -19.75 -5.19 13.68
CA GLU A 60 -21.17 -5.35 13.30
C GLU A 60 -21.67 -6.81 13.36
N ASN A 61 -20.76 -7.79 13.38
CA ASN A 61 -21.08 -9.22 13.42
C ASN A 61 -20.91 -9.86 14.82
N GLU A 62 -20.54 -9.08 15.84
CA GLU A 62 -20.52 -9.46 17.27
C GLU A 62 -21.79 -9.02 18.01
#